data_AF-A0A4P5Y8P5-F1
#
_entry.id   AF-A0A4P5Y8P5-F1
#
_cell.length_a   1.000
_cell.length_b   1.000
_cell.length_c   1.000
_cell.angle_alpha   90.00
_cell.angle_beta   90.00
_cell.angle_gamma   90.00
#
_symmetry.space_group_name_H-M   'P 1'
#
loop_
_entity.id
_entity.type
_entity.pdbx_description
1 polymer ?
#
loop_
_entity_poly.entity_id
_entity_poly.type
_entity_poly.pdbx_seq_one_letter_code
_entity_poly.pdbx_strand_id
1 'polypeptide(L)'
;MRLRVLSFALTSLATVAGAGESSWPSPVPGFTPPKAGEHPRLFFRTADLPQLRERAKTPEGQAIIARCRQILGGGEAVRTEIGKFTLFDGAAFGFLYQITGDRKYAELARKAVEHAWEPGVVDRDSRMSLNPPNEPMRYGPSLAAVAMAYDLNYDAWPEDFRVAQAKRMQDHVGKCKKRGGSISLERMSLNPDNPNPVSNHLGLQVGGAGLTLLAIQGDPGTDPAKIAAWLAGVDKQARKVMTQDFGETGYFAEGPGPGVIATTWTFTPWLLAERVCAGRDWLSPRPQGLAAEWLSLRFVFQTILVDGKPHYLNPTPDAGYGSDWVQQAGGHHATAFCQGFGAIQPERKAAMKWVYEQFFQPVEAKQYLEQAGDGKPTYDIFTYPHRALFSLVNWPFDEAAKNPDKYLPKAIGDRHQGHFLFRNRWQDGDDTVVGVLYGHRSDEKKPVPRIMVWGLGQRLTFCDIKSAVTTGKSGQISAVKTWKPAADGSGIVAVGTSTVGVDFSRSSGADALIVVVGEGATGALGGGSGSSKAKATTVQAGGKTFAILTLSNGAHPEAKATGDQVVVGGQTIGFDGTAITFSKLVGPPTIAQ
;
A
#
# COMPACT_ATOMS: atom_id res chain seq x y z
N MET A 1 74.87 17.73 13.11
CA MET A 1 73.99 18.67 12.39
C MET A 1 72.95 17.82 11.64
N ARG A 2 71.78 17.57 12.26
CA ARG A 2 70.74 16.64 11.75
C ARG A 2 69.67 17.45 11.01
N LEU A 3 69.49 17.17 9.72
CA LEU A 3 68.41 17.74 8.89
C LEU A 3 67.06 17.20 9.36
N ARG A 4 66.13 18.11 9.72
CA ARG A 4 64.71 17.82 9.94
C ARG A 4 63.97 17.92 8.60
N VAL A 5 63.37 16.83 8.15
CA VAL A 5 62.39 16.83 7.06
C VAL A 5 61.01 17.08 7.67
N LEU A 6 60.42 18.25 7.39
CA LEU A 6 59.02 18.54 7.70
C LEU A 6 58.13 17.80 6.68
N SER A 7 57.30 16.88 7.15
CA SER A 7 56.17 16.35 6.38
C SER A 7 54.96 17.28 6.55
N PHE A 8 54.54 17.94 5.47
CA PHE A 8 53.25 18.59 5.39
C PHE A 8 52.17 17.54 5.09
N ALA A 9 51.28 17.30 6.05
CA ALA A 9 50.05 16.56 5.81
C ALA A 9 49.06 17.48 5.08
N LEU A 10 48.85 17.25 3.78
CA LEU A 10 47.72 17.81 3.05
C LEU A 10 46.46 17.02 3.45
N THR A 11 45.61 17.63 4.28
CA THR A 11 44.25 17.14 4.53
C THR A 11 43.42 17.44 3.30
N SER A 12 43.19 16.45 2.43
CA SER A 12 42.23 16.59 1.33
C SER A 12 40.82 16.65 1.92
N LEU A 13 40.20 17.84 1.88
CA LEU A 13 38.76 17.99 1.99
C LEU A 13 38.14 17.25 0.79
N ALA A 14 37.69 16.02 1.02
CA ALA A 14 36.83 15.31 0.09
C ALA A 14 35.49 16.06 0.05
N THR A 15 35.30 16.87 -0.98
CA THR A 15 33.98 17.29 -1.43
C THR A 15 33.15 16.03 -1.66
N VAL A 16 32.11 15.83 -0.85
CA VAL A 16 31.05 14.85 -1.12
C VAL A 16 30.35 15.35 -2.37
N ALA A 17 30.86 14.92 -3.54
CA ALA A 17 30.14 15.04 -4.80
C ALA A 17 28.79 14.36 -4.60
N GLY A 18 27.70 15.08 -4.89
CA GLY A 18 26.34 14.59 -4.70
C GLY A 18 26.21 13.20 -5.32
N ALA A 19 25.71 12.25 -4.53
CA ALA A 19 25.35 10.93 -5.02
C ALA A 19 24.45 11.14 -6.25
N GLY A 20 24.97 10.83 -7.45
CA GLY A 20 24.21 10.93 -8.67
C GLY A 20 22.90 10.17 -8.50
N GLU A 21 21.78 10.75 -8.95
CA GLU A 21 20.49 10.08 -8.90
C GLU A 21 20.64 8.69 -9.55
N SER A 22 20.58 7.64 -8.73
CA SER A 22 20.56 6.28 -9.25
C SER A 22 19.38 6.14 -10.20
N SER A 23 19.61 5.56 -11.38
CA SER A 23 18.54 5.27 -12.34
C SER A 23 17.41 4.51 -11.63
N TRP A 24 16.20 5.07 -11.66
CA TRP A 24 15.00 4.44 -11.13
C TRP A 24 13.98 4.22 -12.25
N PRO A 25 13.34 3.03 -12.35
CA PRO A 25 13.55 1.84 -11.53
C PRO A 25 15.00 1.32 -11.60
N SER A 26 15.46 0.70 -10.53
CA SER A 26 16.83 0.19 -10.42
C SER A 26 16.96 -1.19 -11.06
N PRO A 27 18.12 -1.57 -11.61
CA PRO A 27 18.30 -2.92 -12.12
C PRO A 27 18.27 -3.94 -10.99
N VAL A 28 17.59 -5.08 -11.19
CA VAL A 28 17.60 -6.20 -10.26
C VAL A 28 18.99 -6.89 -10.31
N PRO A 29 19.72 -7.00 -9.19
CA PRO A 29 21.04 -7.64 -9.19
C PRO A 29 20.99 -9.09 -9.70
N GLY A 30 21.91 -9.43 -10.61
CA GLY A 30 21.99 -10.78 -11.19
C GLY A 30 20.85 -11.14 -12.16
N PHE A 31 20.01 -10.18 -12.54
CA PHE A 31 18.91 -10.44 -13.46
C PHE A 31 19.41 -10.95 -14.81
N THR A 32 18.74 -12.00 -15.30
CA THR A 32 18.87 -12.50 -16.66
C THR A 32 17.52 -12.33 -17.35
N PRO A 33 17.42 -11.79 -18.56
CA PRO A 33 16.15 -11.71 -19.28
C PRO A 33 15.47 -13.09 -19.50
N PRO A 34 14.13 -13.16 -19.56
CA PRO A 34 13.41 -14.31 -20.10
C PRO A 34 13.92 -14.70 -21.49
N LYS A 35 14.09 -16.00 -21.75
CA LYS A 35 14.36 -16.46 -23.12
C LYS A 35 13.13 -16.22 -24.00
N ALA A 36 13.33 -16.18 -25.31
CA ALA A 36 12.22 -16.11 -26.25
C ALA A 36 11.25 -17.28 -26.03
N GLY A 37 9.96 -16.98 -25.86
CA GLY A 37 8.92 -17.97 -25.56
C GLY A 37 9.00 -18.60 -24.16
N GLU A 38 9.82 -18.06 -23.25
CA GLU A 38 9.86 -18.57 -21.87
C GLU A 38 8.67 -18.09 -21.07
N HIS A 39 7.96 -19.06 -20.50
CA HIS A 39 6.82 -18.88 -19.61
C HIS A 39 6.80 -19.98 -18.52
N PRO A 40 6.22 -19.71 -17.33
CA PRO A 40 5.76 -18.41 -16.86
C PRO A 40 6.92 -17.42 -16.69
N ARG A 41 6.63 -16.12 -16.77
CA ARG A 41 7.64 -15.06 -16.59
C ARG A 41 7.17 -13.88 -15.76
N LEU A 42 5.88 -13.77 -15.45
CA LEU A 42 5.37 -12.63 -14.70
C LEU A 42 5.78 -12.68 -13.23
N PHE A 43 5.56 -13.77 -12.50
CA PHE A 43 5.73 -13.76 -11.02
C PHE A 43 6.78 -14.74 -10.51
N PHE A 44 7.14 -15.69 -11.35
CA PHE A 44 8.23 -16.63 -11.18
C PHE A 44 8.57 -17.16 -12.58
N ARG A 45 9.75 -17.76 -12.73
CA ARG A 45 10.23 -18.36 -13.97
C ARG A 45 10.15 -19.88 -13.92
N THR A 46 10.28 -20.52 -15.08
CA THR A 46 10.38 -21.99 -15.15
C THR A 46 11.46 -22.55 -14.23
N ALA A 47 12.58 -21.83 -14.06
CA ALA A 47 13.67 -22.21 -13.17
C ALA A 47 13.29 -22.22 -11.67
N ASP A 48 12.27 -21.47 -11.27
CA ASP A 48 11.80 -21.39 -9.88
C ASP A 48 10.81 -22.50 -9.52
N LEU A 49 10.23 -23.17 -10.53
CA LEU A 49 9.20 -24.19 -10.35
C LEU A 49 9.61 -25.34 -9.41
N PRO A 50 10.84 -25.91 -9.48
CA PRO A 50 11.23 -26.96 -8.55
C PRO A 50 11.13 -26.49 -7.09
N GLN A 51 11.62 -25.29 -6.77
CA GLN A 51 11.54 -24.74 -5.42
C GLN A 51 10.09 -24.46 -5.01
N LEU A 52 9.29 -23.87 -5.90
CA LEU A 52 7.87 -23.60 -5.62
C LEU A 52 7.06 -24.88 -5.42
N ARG A 53 7.39 -25.96 -6.12
CA ARG A 53 6.76 -27.27 -5.95
C ARG A 53 7.16 -27.94 -4.64
N GLU A 54 8.41 -27.82 -4.19
CA GLU A 54 8.79 -28.28 -2.85
C GLU A 54 8.10 -27.46 -1.77
N ARG A 55 8.06 -26.15 -1.94
CA ARG A 55 7.37 -25.22 -1.05
C ARG A 55 5.86 -25.51 -0.98
N ALA A 56 5.25 -25.92 -2.08
CA ALA A 56 3.87 -26.38 -2.13
C ALA A 56 3.60 -27.65 -1.29
N LYS A 57 4.62 -28.46 -0.98
CA LYS A 57 4.48 -29.66 -0.15
C LYS A 57 4.51 -29.37 1.36
N THR A 58 4.90 -28.16 1.79
CA THR A 58 4.85 -27.79 3.21
C THR A 58 3.40 -27.68 3.69
N PRO A 59 3.15 -27.74 5.01
CA PRO A 59 1.80 -27.53 5.55
C PRO A 59 1.15 -26.22 5.07
N GLU A 60 1.90 -25.12 5.04
CA GLU A 60 1.44 -23.82 4.55
C GLU A 60 1.15 -23.85 3.04
N GLY A 61 2.03 -24.46 2.24
CA GLY A 61 1.84 -24.60 0.80
C GLY A 61 0.58 -25.42 0.47
N GLN A 62 0.38 -26.54 1.17
CA GLN A 62 -0.82 -27.37 1.02
C GLN A 62 -2.08 -26.63 1.44
N ALA A 63 -2.03 -25.83 2.53
CA ALA A 63 -3.15 -25.01 2.95
C ALA A 63 -3.52 -23.96 1.89
N ILE A 64 -2.55 -23.28 1.28
CA ILE A 64 -2.75 -22.32 0.19
C ILE A 64 -3.37 -22.98 -1.05
N ILE A 65 -2.94 -24.18 -1.42
CA ILE A 65 -3.46 -24.92 -2.58
C ILE A 65 -4.89 -25.39 -2.31
N ALA A 66 -5.14 -25.98 -1.15
CA ALA A 66 -6.48 -26.40 -0.73
C ALA A 66 -7.44 -25.20 -0.74
N ARG A 67 -6.96 -24.05 -0.26
CA ARG A 67 -7.69 -22.80 -0.26
C ARG A 67 -8.02 -22.32 -1.68
N CYS A 68 -7.04 -22.33 -2.59
CA CYS A 68 -7.26 -22.01 -4.01
C CYS A 68 -8.39 -22.85 -4.61
N ARG A 69 -8.35 -24.18 -4.42
CA ARG A 69 -9.39 -25.11 -4.90
C ARG A 69 -10.74 -24.81 -4.28
N GLN A 70 -10.82 -24.57 -2.97
CA GLN A 70 -12.07 -24.20 -2.29
C GLN A 70 -12.70 -22.96 -2.94
N ILE A 71 -11.92 -21.90 -3.16
CA ILE A 71 -12.41 -20.65 -3.75
C ILE A 71 -12.82 -20.82 -5.21
N LEU A 72 -12.23 -21.78 -5.93
CA LEU A 72 -12.65 -22.23 -7.27
C LEU A 72 -13.90 -23.14 -7.25
N GLY A 73 -14.58 -23.30 -6.11
CA GLY A 73 -15.74 -24.19 -6.00
C GLY A 73 -15.38 -25.67 -6.06
N GLY A 74 -14.21 -26.04 -5.54
CA GLY A 74 -13.66 -27.39 -5.55
C GLY A 74 -12.52 -27.58 -6.56
N GLY A 75 -12.39 -26.68 -7.54
CA GLY A 75 -11.28 -26.71 -8.50
C GLY A 75 -11.39 -27.75 -9.60
N GLU A 76 -12.56 -28.36 -9.78
CA GLU A 76 -12.78 -29.43 -10.78
C GLU A 76 -13.52 -28.95 -12.05
N ALA A 77 -14.08 -27.73 -12.04
CA ALA A 77 -14.77 -27.16 -13.19
C ALA A 77 -14.68 -25.63 -13.21
N VAL A 78 -14.80 -25.05 -14.41
CA VAL A 78 -15.02 -23.60 -14.56
C VAL A 78 -16.43 -23.28 -14.08
N ARG A 79 -16.55 -22.32 -13.18
CA ARG A 79 -17.84 -21.83 -12.70
C ARG A 79 -18.34 -20.77 -13.68
N THR A 80 -19.56 -20.91 -14.16
CA THR A 80 -20.18 -19.97 -15.10
C THR A 80 -21.35 -19.21 -14.49
N GLU A 81 -21.66 -19.50 -13.22
CA GLU A 81 -22.80 -18.91 -12.53
C GLU A 81 -22.52 -17.45 -12.17
N ILE A 82 -23.51 -16.58 -12.40
CA ILE A 82 -23.44 -15.15 -12.07
C ILE A 82 -23.11 -14.99 -10.58
N GLY A 83 -22.14 -14.12 -10.30
CA GLY A 83 -21.70 -13.84 -8.92
C GLY A 83 -20.69 -14.85 -8.36
N LYS A 84 -20.44 -15.99 -9.03
CA LYS A 84 -19.42 -16.97 -8.63
C LYS A 84 -18.17 -16.96 -9.53
N PHE A 85 -18.36 -16.85 -10.84
CA PHE A 85 -17.25 -16.72 -11.79
C PHE A 85 -16.41 -15.48 -11.46
N THR A 86 -15.10 -15.58 -11.59
CA THR A 86 -14.23 -14.40 -11.67
C THR A 86 -13.31 -14.49 -12.87
N LEU A 87 -13.01 -13.34 -13.47
CA LEU A 87 -12.06 -13.22 -14.58
C LEU A 87 -10.69 -13.82 -14.23
N PHE A 88 -10.37 -13.93 -12.94
CA PHE A 88 -9.13 -14.49 -12.42
C PHE A 88 -9.15 -16.01 -12.21
N ASP A 89 -10.25 -16.72 -12.51
CA ASP A 89 -10.31 -18.18 -12.42
C ASP A 89 -9.25 -18.83 -13.33
N GLY A 90 -9.03 -18.28 -14.54
CA GLY A 90 -8.01 -18.78 -15.46
C GLY A 90 -6.58 -18.70 -14.89
N ALA A 91 -6.24 -17.60 -14.21
CA ALA A 91 -4.94 -17.45 -13.57
C ALA A 91 -4.76 -18.42 -12.39
N ALA A 92 -5.83 -18.66 -11.61
CA ALA A 92 -5.79 -19.61 -10.51
C ALA A 92 -5.65 -21.06 -10.97
N PHE A 93 -6.36 -21.45 -12.04
CA PHE A 93 -6.16 -22.75 -12.67
C PHE A 93 -4.75 -22.88 -13.27
N GLY A 94 -4.22 -21.82 -13.89
CA GLY A 94 -2.82 -21.80 -14.35
C GLY A 94 -1.81 -22.01 -13.23
N PHE A 95 -2.03 -21.35 -12.09
CA PHE A 95 -1.23 -21.58 -10.89
C PHE A 95 -1.29 -23.05 -10.44
N LEU A 96 -2.49 -23.66 -10.39
CA LEU A 96 -2.62 -25.08 -10.05
C LEU A 96 -1.90 -25.99 -11.06
N TYR A 97 -1.96 -25.69 -12.36
CA TYR A 97 -1.18 -26.41 -13.38
C TYR A 97 0.31 -26.34 -13.09
N GLN A 98 0.86 -25.15 -12.87
CA GLN A 98 2.30 -24.97 -12.64
C GLN A 98 2.81 -25.74 -11.42
N ILE A 99 2.04 -25.75 -10.33
CA ILE A 99 2.41 -26.42 -9.09
C ILE A 99 2.19 -27.94 -9.13
N THR A 100 1.16 -28.42 -9.83
CA THR A 100 0.84 -29.86 -9.84
C THR A 100 1.38 -30.61 -11.05
N GLY A 101 1.64 -29.92 -12.16
CA GLY A 101 1.92 -30.52 -13.48
C GLY A 101 0.69 -31.11 -14.17
N ASP A 102 -0.50 -31.05 -13.55
CA ASP A 102 -1.70 -31.66 -14.09
C ASP A 102 -2.34 -30.78 -15.18
N ARG A 103 -2.24 -31.25 -16.43
CA ARG A 103 -2.75 -30.56 -17.62
C ARG A 103 -4.26 -30.30 -17.58
N LYS A 104 -5.02 -30.99 -16.73
CA LYS A 104 -6.46 -30.70 -16.54
C LYS A 104 -6.68 -29.24 -16.14
N TYR A 105 -5.81 -28.69 -15.30
CA TYR A 105 -5.95 -27.30 -14.85
C TYR A 105 -5.63 -26.31 -15.96
N ALA A 106 -4.68 -26.60 -16.84
CA ALA A 106 -4.43 -25.75 -18.00
C ALA A 106 -5.61 -25.72 -18.97
N GLU A 107 -6.29 -26.85 -19.14
CA GLU A 107 -7.51 -26.93 -19.94
C GLU A 107 -8.69 -26.17 -19.28
N LEU A 108 -8.85 -26.26 -17.96
CA LEU A 108 -9.81 -25.44 -17.22
C LEU A 108 -9.48 -23.93 -17.33
N ALA A 109 -8.21 -23.57 -17.28
CA ALA A 109 -7.76 -22.19 -17.48
C ALA A 109 -8.13 -21.69 -18.88
N ARG A 110 -7.92 -22.52 -19.92
CA ARG A 110 -8.30 -22.22 -21.31
C ARG A 110 -9.79 -21.89 -21.40
N LYS A 111 -10.65 -22.77 -20.87
CA LYS A 111 -12.10 -22.59 -20.83
C LYS A 111 -12.53 -21.33 -20.07
N ALA A 112 -11.88 -21.04 -18.94
CA ALA A 112 -12.16 -19.82 -18.17
C ALA A 112 -11.81 -18.55 -18.95
N VAL A 113 -10.70 -18.56 -19.70
CA VAL A 113 -10.32 -17.43 -20.58
C VAL A 113 -11.28 -17.29 -21.76
N GLU A 114 -11.69 -18.39 -22.39
CA GLU A 114 -12.72 -18.37 -23.44
C GLU A 114 -14.02 -17.77 -22.92
N HIS A 115 -14.48 -18.20 -21.74
CA HIS A 115 -15.67 -17.64 -21.09
C HIS A 115 -15.51 -16.16 -20.74
N ALA A 116 -14.36 -15.73 -20.21
CA ALA A 116 -14.10 -14.31 -19.92
C ALA A 116 -14.24 -13.41 -21.15
N TRP A 117 -13.96 -13.95 -22.33
CA TRP A 117 -14.04 -13.26 -23.62
C TRP A 117 -15.43 -13.23 -24.25
N GLU A 118 -16.37 -14.04 -23.77
CA GLU A 118 -17.75 -14.07 -24.24
C GLU A 118 -18.46 -12.73 -23.96
N PRO A 119 -19.24 -12.20 -24.92
CA PRO A 119 -19.99 -10.97 -24.69
C PRO A 119 -20.96 -11.08 -23.51
N GLY A 120 -20.89 -10.10 -22.60
CA GLY A 120 -21.81 -10.00 -21.47
C GLY A 120 -21.36 -10.71 -20.20
N VAL A 121 -20.29 -11.49 -20.24
CA VAL A 121 -19.72 -12.12 -19.04
C VAL A 121 -19.19 -11.05 -18.08
N VAL A 122 -19.60 -11.18 -16.82
CA VAL A 122 -19.23 -10.28 -15.72
C VAL A 122 -18.45 -11.05 -14.67
N ASP A 123 -17.47 -10.39 -14.07
CA ASP A 123 -16.85 -10.89 -12.85
C ASP A 123 -17.88 -10.96 -11.71
N ARG A 124 -17.57 -11.73 -10.68
CA ARG A 124 -18.32 -11.71 -9.42
C ARG A 124 -18.48 -10.31 -8.85
N ASP A 125 -17.48 -9.44 -9.03
CA ASP A 125 -17.68 -8.00 -8.91
C ASP A 125 -18.30 -7.49 -10.20
N SER A 126 -19.61 -7.26 -10.18
CA SER A 126 -20.39 -6.82 -11.34
C SER A 126 -19.91 -5.51 -11.97
N ARG A 127 -18.98 -4.78 -11.32
CA ARG A 127 -18.30 -3.64 -11.94
C ARG A 127 -17.25 -4.05 -12.97
N MET A 128 -16.72 -5.27 -12.93
CA MET A 128 -15.71 -5.75 -13.85
C MET A 128 -16.30 -6.65 -14.93
N SER A 129 -15.91 -6.39 -16.17
CA SER A 129 -16.17 -7.23 -17.34
C SER A 129 -15.07 -6.98 -18.36
N LEU A 130 -14.79 -7.97 -19.20
CA LEU A 130 -13.80 -7.84 -20.27
C LEU A 130 -14.47 -7.41 -21.58
N ASN A 131 -15.61 -8.03 -21.94
CA ASN A 131 -16.25 -7.82 -23.24
C ASN A 131 -17.78 -7.63 -23.12
N PRO A 132 -18.33 -6.43 -23.37
CA PRO A 132 -17.61 -5.17 -23.40
C PRO A 132 -17.15 -4.78 -21.99
N PRO A 133 -16.09 -3.97 -21.86
CA PRO A 133 -15.65 -3.44 -20.58
C PRO A 133 -16.69 -2.51 -19.98
N ASN A 134 -16.84 -2.56 -18.66
CA ASN A 134 -17.82 -1.71 -17.99
C ASN A 134 -17.37 -0.24 -17.93
N GLU A 135 -16.11 -0.02 -17.53
CA GLU A 135 -15.47 1.29 -17.43
C GLU A 135 -13.94 1.17 -17.60
N PRO A 136 -13.24 2.24 -18.03
CA PRO A 136 -11.80 2.19 -18.31
C PRO A 136 -10.93 1.66 -17.17
N MET A 137 -11.23 2.07 -15.92
CA MET A 137 -10.44 1.61 -14.76
C MET A 137 -10.57 0.12 -14.47
N ARG A 138 -11.65 -0.53 -14.92
CA ARG A 138 -11.88 -1.96 -14.70
C ARG A 138 -11.34 -2.79 -15.85
N TYR A 139 -11.18 -2.19 -17.03
CA TYR A 139 -10.61 -2.89 -18.17
C TYR A 139 -9.16 -3.33 -17.93
N GLY A 140 -8.35 -2.52 -17.24
CA GLY A 140 -6.98 -2.88 -16.85
C GLY A 140 -6.92 -4.20 -16.07
N PRO A 141 -7.60 -4.32 -14.91
CA PRO A 141 -7.74 -5.58 -14.18
C PRO A 141 -8.34 -6.73 -14.98
N SER A 142 -9.39 -6.48 -15.76
CA SER A 142 -10.03 -7.52 -16.60
C SER A 142 -9.04 -8.12 -17.60
N LEU A 143 -8.25 -7.29 -18.28
CA LEU A 143 -7.29 -7.73 -19.28
C LEU A 143 -6.08 -8.41 -18.62
N ALA A 144 -5.61 -7.87 -17.49
CA ALA A 144 -4.54 -8.48 -16.71
C ALA A 144 -4.88 -9.88 -16.21
N ALA A 145 -6.15 -10.15 -15.86
CA ALA A 145 -6.58 -11.48 -15.44
C ALA A 145 -6.35 -12.52 -16.56
N VAL A 146 -6.64 -12.16 -17.82
CA VAL A 146 -6.35 -13.00 -19.00
C VAL A 146 -4.86 -13.11 -19.23
N ALA A 147 -4.10 -12.03 -19.08
CA ALA A 147 -2.64 -12.04 -19.24
C ALA A 147 -1.94 -12.97 -18.23
N MET A 148 -2.38 -12.96 -16.97
CA MET A 148 -1.87 -13.87 -15.95
C MET A 148 -2.20 -15.33 -16.28
N ALA A 149 -3.42 -15.60 -16.74
CA ALA A 149 -3.81 -16.95 -17.19
C ALA A 149 -2.97 -17.41 -18.39
N TYR A 150 -2.75 -16.53 -19.35
CA TYR A 150 -1.90 -16.78 -20.52
C TYR A 150 -0.47 -17.14 -20.13
N ASP A 151 0.17 -16.31 -19.29
CA ASP A 151 1.55 -16.53 -18.86
C ASP A 151 1.71 -17.86 -18.11
N LEU A 152 0.76 -18.19 -17.23
CA LEU A 152 0.82 -19.40 -16.40
C LEU A 152 0.51 -20.70 -17.18
N ASN A 153 -0.04 -20.63 -18.39
CA ASN A 153 -0.47 -21.82 -19.14
C ASN A 153 0.11 -21.91 -20.55
N TYR A 154 1.01 -20.99 -20.92
CA TYR A 154 1.52 -20.83 -22.27
C TYR A 154 2.05 -22.13 -22.89
N ASP A 155 2.85 -22.90 -22.13
CA ASP A 155 3.46 -24.15 -22.56
C ASP A 155 2.46 -25.31 -22.66
N ALA A 156 1.32 -25.21 -21.96
CA ALA A 156 0.28 -26.21 -21.98
C ALA A 156 -0.76 -25.99 -23.08
N TRP A 157 -0.97 -24.74 -23.50
CA TRP A 157 -1.98 -24.42 -24.50
C TRP A 157 -1.51 -24.72 -25.94
N PRO A 158 -2.44 -25.11 -26.83
CA PRO A 158 -2.16 -25.22 -28.26
C PRO A 158 -1.54 -23.94 -28.82
N GLU A 159 -0.61 -24.08 -29.76
CA GLU A 159 0.13 -22.95 -30.33
C GLU A 159 -0.78 -21.93 -30.99
N ASP A 160 -1.71 -22.38 -31.82
CA ASP A 160 -2.72 -21.54 -32.47
C ASP A 160 -3.55 -20.75 -31.45
N PHE A 161 -3.93 -21.39 -30.34
CA PHE A 161 -4.66 -20.75 -29.26
C PHE A 161 -3.83 -19.64 -28.60
N ARG A 162 -2.59 -19.92 -28.19
CA ARG A 162 -1.74 -18.90 -27.53
C ARG A 162 -1.43 -17.73 -28.47
N VAL A 163 -1.15 -17.97 -29.74
CA VAL A 163 -0.97 -16.90 -30.75
C VAL A 163 -2.24 -16.06 -30.89
N ALA A 164 -3.41 -16.70 -30.95
CA ALA A 164 -4.69 -16.00 -31.01
C ALA A 164 -4.94 -15.16 -29.75
N GLN A 165 -4.61 -15.65 -28.56
CA GLN A 165 -4.76 -14.90 -27.30
C GLN A 165 -3.83 -13.69 -27.23
N ALA A 166 -2.55 -13.84 -27.59
CA ALA A 166 -1.58 -12.75 -27.61
C ALA A 166 -2.04 -11.62 -28.55
N LYS A 167 -2.42 -12.00 -29.78
CA LYS A 167 -2.98 -11.06 -30.77
C LYS A 167 -4.26 -10.41 -30.26
N ARG A 168 -5.17 -11.19 -29.67
CA ARG A 168 -6.44 -10.69 -29.14
C ARG A 168 -6.23 -9.68 -28.02
N MET A 169 -5.33 -9.93 -27.07
CA MET A 169 -5.00 -8.98 -26.01
C MET A 169 -4.41 -7.68 -26.56
N GLN A 170 -3.52 -7.76 -27.54
CA GLN A 170 -2.91 -6.59 -28.18
C GLN A 170 -3.94 -5.74 -28.93
N ASP A 171 -4.82 -6.39 -29.70
CA ASP A 171 -5.69 -5.73 -30.67
C ASP A 171 -7.11 -5.48 -30.15
N HIS A 172 -7.47 -5.95 -28.94
CA HIS A 172 -8.82 -5.77 -28.41
C HIS A 172 -9.13 -4.28 -28.19
N VAL A 173 -10.25 -3.86 -28.78
CA VAL A 173 -10.86 -2.55 -28.56
C VAL A 173 -12.26 -2.78 -28.01
N GLY A 174 -12.44 -2.48 -26.72
CA GLY A 174 -13.72 -2.63 -26.02
C GLY A 174 -14.47 -1.30 -25.97
N LYS A 175 -15.79 -1.31 -26.24
CA LYS A 175 -16.64 -0.14 -26.04
C LYS A 175 -17.11 -0.07 -24.59
N CYS A 176 -16.76 0.99 -23.85
CA CYS A 176 -17.11 1.11 -22.43
C CYS A 176 -18.63 1.28 -22.21
N LYS A 177 -19.23 0.45 -21.35
CA LYS A 177 -20.68 0.51 -21.05
C LYS A 177 -21.10 1.83 -20.38
N LYS A 178 -20.38 2.28 -19.34
CA LYS A 178 -20.80 3.43 -18.51
C LYS A 178 -20.40 4.81 -19.02
N ARG A 179 -19.19 4.94 -19.57
CA ARG A 179 -18.63 6.25 -19.99
C ARG A 179 -18.73 6.51 -21.49
N GLY A 180 -19.22 5.55 -22.27
CA GLY A 180 -19.09 5.58 -23.73
C GLY A 180 -17.62 5.51 -24.17
N GLY A 181 -17.38 5.57 -25.48
CA GLY A 181 -16.03 5.51 -26.05
C GLY A 181 -15.39 4.11 -26.05
N SER A 182 -14.19 4.04 -26.64
CA SER A 182 -13.42 2.81 -26.80
C SER A 182 -12.21 2.82 -25.85
N ILE A 183 -11.91 1.67 -25.27
CA ILE A 183 -10.71 1.41 -24.47
C ILE A 183 -9.92 0.25 -25.11
N SER A 184 -8.59 0.34 -25.08
CA SER A 184 -7.67 -0.64 -25.66
C SER A 184 -6.38 -0.69 -24.85
N LEU A 185 -5.53 -1.69 -25.11
CA LEU A 185 -4.21 -1.78 -24.49
C LEU A 185 -3.35 -0.54 -24.82
N GLU A 186 -3.39 -0.08 -26.06
CA GLU A 186 -2.75 1.18 -26.50
C GLU A 186 -3.22 2.38 -25.66
N ARG A 187 -4.55 2.55 -25.54
CA ARG A 187 -5.15 3.68 -24.83
C ARG A 187 -4.70 3.70 -23.37
N MET A 188 -4.76 2.56 -22.66
CA MET A 188 -4.30 2.47 -21.28
C MET A 188 -2.80 2.76 -21.12
N SER A 189 -1.98 2.37 -22.11
CA SER A 189 -0.53 2.51 -22.08
C SER A 189 -0.07 3.95 -22.35
N LEU A 190 -0.66 4.60 -23.35
CA LEU A 190 -0.20 5.90 -23.84
C LEU A 190 -1.00 7.06 -23.24
N ASN A 191 -2.33 6.92 -23.20
CA ASN A 191 -3.28 7.99 -22.88
C ASN A 191 -4.41 7.47 -21.99
N PRO A 192 -4.11 6.97 -20.77
CA PRO A 192 -5.11 6.38 -19.88
C PRO A 192 -6.21 7.39 -19.56
N ASP A 193 -7.43 6.89 -19.35
CA ASP A 193 -8.55 7.76 -19.01
C ASP A 193 -8.46 8.27 -17.58
N ASN A 194 -8.85 9.52 -17.37
CA ASN A 194 -8.61 10.26 -16.14
C ASN A 194 -7.12 10.23 -15.71
N PRO A 195 -6.20 10.71 -16.56
CA PRO A 195 -4.75 10.68 -16.31
C PRO A 195 -4.30 11.74 -15.31
N ASN A 196 -5.25 12.43 -14.67
CA ASN A 196 -4.93 13.42 -13.67
C ASN A 196 -4.22 12.73 -12.51
N PRO A 197 -3.17 13.36 -11.97
CA PRO A 197 -2.59 12.91 -10.72
C PRO A 197 -3.67 12.79 -9.65
N VAL A 198 -3.41 11.94 -8.67
CA VAL A 198 -4.25 11.59 -7.53
C VAL A 198 -5.49 10.74 -7.83
N SER A 199 -5.64 10.22 -9.04
CA SER A 199 -6.81 9.42 -9.45
C SER A 199 -6.59 7.92 -9.25
N ASN A 200 -7.51 7.25 -8.53
CA ASN A 200 -7.44 5.79 -8.39
C ASN A 200 -7.63 5.00 -9.70
N HIS A 201 -8.04 5.66 -10.78
CA HIS A 201 -8.16 5.05 -12.11
C HIS A 201 -6.80 4.78 -12.78
N LEU A 202 -5.78 5.60 -12.47
CA LEU A 202 -4.53 5.60 -13.22
C LEU A 202 -3.73 4.32 -12.93
N GLY A 203 -3.49 4.01 -11.65
CA GLY A 203 -2.75 2.81 -11.24
C GLY A 203 -3.34 1.51 -11.80
N LEU A 204 -4.68 1.39 -11.82
CA LEU A 204 -5.37 0.22 -12.36
C LEU A 204 -5.14 0.00 -13.86
N GLN A 205 -5.24 1.06 -14.65
CA GLN A 205 -5.04 1.01 -16.10
C GLN A 205 -3.57 0.76 -16.43
N VAL A 206 -2.66 1.47 -15.76
CA VAL A 206 -1.21 1.39 -16.00
C VAL A 206 -0.69 0.00 -15.59
N GLY A 207 -1.03 -0.48 -14.40
CA GLY A 207 -0.64 -1.81 -13.95
C GLY A 207 -1.23 -2.91 -14.82
N GLY A 208 -2.49 -2.75 -15.25
CA GLY A 208 -3.16 -3.74 -16.10
C GLY A 208 -2.53 -3.83 -17.50
N ALA A 209 -2.24 -2.67 -18.09
CA ALA A 209 -1.51 -2.58 -19.34
C ALA A 209 -0.09 -3.16 -19.22
N GLY A 210 0.65 -2.77 -18.18
CA GLY A 210 2.01 -3.24 -17.93
C GLY A 210 2.09 -4.77 -17.82
N LEU A 211 1.23 -5.39 -16.99
CA LEU A 211 1.17 -6.85 -16.89
C LEU A 211 0.86 -7.52 -18.22
N THR A 212 -0.10 -6.97 -18.96
CA THR A 212 -0.50 -7.53 -20.27
C THR A 212 0.65 -7.46 -21.26
N LEU A 213 1.36 -6.33 -21.32
CA LEU A 213 2.51 -6.14 -22.21
C LEU A 213 3.66 -7.08 -21.87
N LEU A 214 4.02 -7.20 -20.58
CA LEU A 214 5.05 -8.14 -20.13
C LEU A 214 4.65 -9.59 -20.42
N ALA A 215 3.37 -9.92 -20.31
CA ALA A 215 2.87 -11.27 -20.60
C ALA A 215 3.02 -11.65 -22.08
N ILE A 216 2.89 -10.71 -23.03
CA ILE A 216 2.90 -11.01 -24.48
C ILE A 216 4.19 -10.57 -25.20
N GLN A 217 5.15 -10.00 -24.46
CA GLN A 217 6.37 -9.42 -25.05
C GLN A 217 7.20 -10.47 -25.81
N GLY A 218 7.35 -10.24 -27.12
CA GLY A 218 8.15 -11.10 -27.99
C GLY A 218 7.46 -12.40 -28.42
N ASP A 219 6.16 -12.55 -28.11
CA ASP A 219 5.41 -13.75 -28.46
C ASP A 219 4.84 -13.66 -29.89
N PRO A 220 4.66 -14.80 -30.59
CA PRO A 220 4.11 -14.78 -31.93
C PRO A 220 2.68 -14.21 -31.96
N GLY A 221 2.35 -13.50 -33.04
CA GLY A 221 1.07 -12.80 -33.20
C GLY A 221 1.04 -11.38 -32.64
N THR A 222 2.14 -10.92 -32.03
CA THR A 222 2.28 -9.54 -31.54
C THR A 222 3.17 -8.68 -32.44
N ASP A 223 3.05 -7.36 -32.28
CA ASP A 223 3.86 -6.33 -32.93
C ASP A 223 4.89 -5.80 -31.90
N PRO A 224 6.18 -6.19 -32.03
CA PRO A 224 7.21 -5.78 -31.07
C PRO A 224 7.40 -4.26 -30.97
N ALA A 225 7.18 -3.52 -32.07
CA ALA A 225 7.34 -2.07 -32.07
C ALA A 225 6.23 -1.39 -31.26
N LYS A 226 4.99 -1.88 -31.38
CA LYS A 226 3.87 -1.43 -30.52
C LYS A 226 4.13 -1.76 -29.07
N ILE A 227 4.52 -2.99 -28.75
CA ILE A 227 4.80 -3.40 -27.37
C ILE A 227 5.88 -2.51 -26.74
N ALA A 228 6.98 -2.25 -27.45
CA ALA A 228 8.05 -1.38 -26.96
C ALA A 228 7.56 0.06 -26.71
N ALA A 229 6.81 0.63 -27.65
CA ALA A 229 6.24 1.98 -27.49
C ALA A 229 5.24 2.05 -26.32
N TRP A 230 4.41 1.03 -26.15
CA TRP A 230 3.41 0.96 -25.08
C TRP A 230 4.05 0.73 -23.71
N LEU A 231 5.10 -0.08 -23.60
CA LEU A 231 5.88 -0.23 -22.36
C LEU A 231 6.55 1.09 -21.95
N ALA A 232 7.06 1.88 -22.91
CA ALA A 232 7.58 3.22 -22.62
C ALA A 232 6.48 4.18 -22.13
N GLY A 233 5.27 4.06 -22.68
CA GLY A 233 4.09 4.76 -22.18
C GLY A 233 3.76 4.37 -20.73
N VAL A 234 3.72 3.07 -20.44
CA VAL A 234 3.48 2.53 -19.09
C VAL A 234 4.53 3.06 -18.11
N ASP A 235 5.82 3.04 -18.43
CA ASP A 235 6.88 3.60 -17.58
C ASP A 235 6.59 5.07 -17.24
N LYS A 236 6.29 5.90 -18.24
CA LYS A 236 5.97 7.32 -18.04
C LYS A 236 4.77 7.52 -17.10
N GLN A 237 3.71 6.73 -17.25
CA GLN A 237 2.51 6.88 -16.42
C GLN A 237 2.71 6.28 -15.02
N ALA A 238 3.44 5.18 -14.90
CA ALA A 238 3.79 4.57 -13.61
C ALA A 238 4.61 5.52 -12.74
N ARG A 239 5.53 6.29 -13.34
CA ARG A 239 6.26 7.36 -12.63
C ARG A 239 5.32 8.41 -12.03
N LYS A 240 4.23 8.76 -12.71
CA LYS A 240 3.23 9.69 -12.16
C LYS A 240 2.46 9.06 -11.00
N VAL A 241 1.99 7.83 -11.16
CA VAL A 241 1.32 7.10 -10.05
C VAL A 241 2.21 7.12 -8.82
N MET A 242 3.49 6.80 -9.02
CA MET A 242 4.45 6.68 -7.93
C MET A 242 4.86 8.03 -7.31
N THR A 243 5.00 9.10 -8.09
CA THR A 243 5.53 10.39 -7.59
C THR A 243 4.49 11.48 -7.35
N GLN A 244 3.24 11.27 -7.77
CA GLN A 244 2.19 12.29 -7.68
C GLN A 244 0.91 11.77 -7.02
N ASP A 245 0.54 10.50 -7.21
CA ASP A 245 -0.67 9.96 -6.57
C ASP A 245 -0.41 9.53 -5.12
N PHE A 246 0.76 8.92 -4.89
CA PHE A 246 1.25 8.52 -3.57
C PHE A 246 2.39 9.43 -3.12
N GLY A 247 2.45 9.75 -1.83
CA GLY A 247 3.65 10.36 -1.27
C GLY A 247 4.60 9.37 -0.59
N GLU A 248 5.55 9.88 0.19
CA GLU A 248 6.74 9.16 0.70
C GLU A 248 6.40 7.89 1.45
N THR A 249 5.32 7.94 2.24
CA THR A 249 4.92 6.87 3.15
C THR A 249 3.59 6.25 2.72
N GLY A 250 3.30 6.36 1.42
CA GLY A 250 2.21 5.65 0.76
C GLY A 250 0.84 6.24 1.03
N TYR A 251 0.71 7.46 1.57
CA TYR A 251 -0.59 8.12 1.62
C TYR A 251 -1.03 8.47 0.19
N PHE A 252 -2.30 8.22 -0.11
CA PHE A 252 -2.89 8.49 -1.41
C PHE A 252 -3.75 9.74 -1.30
N ALA A 253 -3.67 10.66 -2.26
CA ALA A 253 -4.29 11.98 -2.07
C ALA A 253 -5.83 11.96 -1.99
N GLU A 254 -6.51 10.99 -2.64
CA GLU A 254 -7.96 10.75 -2.47
C GLU A 254 -8.29 9.96 -1.18
N GLY A 255 -7.29 9.68 -0.36
CA GLY A 255 -7.42 8.92 0.87
C GLY A 255 -7.08 7.43 0.71
N PRO A 256 -7.01 6.72 1.83
CA PRO A 256 -6.48 5.36 1.90
C PRO A 256 -7.28 4.35 1.08
N GLY A 257 -8.61 4.48 1.05
CA GLY A 257 -9.50 3.58 0.33
C GLY A 257 -9.27 3.55 -1.18
N PRO A 258 -9.38 4.69 -1.89
CA PRO A 258 -8.97 4.81 -3.30
C PRO A 258 -7.52 4.39 -3.54
N GLY A 259 -6.61 4.62 -2.59
CA GLY A 259 -5.22 4.17 -2.66
C GLY A 259 -5.05 2.64 -2.64
N VAL A 260 -5.92 1.90 -1.95
CA VAL A 260 -5.97 0.43 -2.05
C VAL A 260 -6.36 0.04 -3.47
N ILE A 261 -7.44 0.61 -4.00
CA ILE A 261 -7.94 0.31 -5.35
C ILE A 261 -6.87 0.55 -6.40
N ALA A 262 -6.15 1.66 -6.31
CA ALA A 262 -5.11 2.02 -7.27
C ALA A 262 -3.95 1.00 -7.31
N THR A 263 -3.75 0.23 -6.24
CA THR A 263 -2.57 -0.64 -6.06
C THR A 263 -2.87 -2.13 -6.22
N THR A 264 -3.92 -2.63 -5.61
CA THR A 264 -4.06 -4.07 -5.28
C THR A 264 -4.43 -4.98 -6.44
N TRP A 265 -5.13 -4.47 -7.45
CA TRP A 265 -5.55 -5.33 -8.57
C TRP A 265 -4.42 -5.65 -9.54
N THR A 266 -3.68 -4.64 -9.96
CA THR A 266 -2.77 -4.75 -11.10
C THR A 266 -1.49 -3.97 -10.93
N PHE A 267 -1.49 -2.86 -10.18
CA PHE A 267 -0.29 -2.04 -10.08
C PHE A 267 0.78 -2.69 -9.22
N THR A 268 0.45 -3.14 -8.00
CA THR A 268 1.41 -3.90 -7.16
C THR A 268 1.84 -5.19 -7.86
N PRO A 269 0.93 -6.03 -8.41
CA PRO A 269 1.36 -7.19 -9.20
C PRO A 269 2.27 -6.82 -10.38
N TRP A 270 2.01 -5.73 -11.09
CA TRP A 270 2.91 -5.24 -12.14
C TRP A 270 4.31 -4.91 -11.61
N LEU A 271 4.42 -4.22 -10.46
CA LEU A 271 5.71 -3.93 -9.82
C LEU A 271 6.47 -5.21 -9.43
N LEU A 272 5.76 -6.29 -9.05
CA LEU A 272 6.37 -7.60 -8.82
C LEU A 272 6.86 -8.19 -10.16
N ALA A 273 6.05 -8.09 -11.21
CA ALA A 273 6.37 -8.66 -12.50
C ALA A 273 7.51 -7.94 -13.23
N GLU A 274 7.66 -6.65 -13.04
CA GLU A 274 8.81 -5.87 -13.51
C GLU A 274 10.14 -6.42 -13.01
N ARG A 275 10.20 -6.90 -11.76
CA ARG A 275 11.42 -7.49 -11.20
C ARG A 275 11.75 -8.85 -11.82
N VAL A 276 10.74 -9.70 -12.01
CA VAL A 276 10.92 -11.07 -12.51
C VAL A 276 11.10 -11.12 -14.03
N CYS A 277 10.33 -10.31 -14.77
CA CYS A 277 10.27 -10.35 -16.23
C CYS A 277 11.22 -9.35 -16.90
N ALA A 278 11.38 -8.15 -16.33
CA ALA A 278 12.12 -7.06 -16.96
C ALA A 278 13.41 -6.66 -16.22
N GLY A 279 13.65 -7.23 -15.03
CA GLY A 279 14.81 -6.91 -14.21
C GLY A 279 14.78 -5.49 -13.67
N ARG A 280 13.59 -4.90 -13.52
CA ARG A 280 13.39 -3.52 -13.06
C ARG A 280 12.78 -3.52 -11.66
N ASP A 281 13.57 -3.14 -10.68
CA ASP A 281 13.14 -2.90 -9.31
C ASP A 281 12.57 -1.50 -9.15
N TRP A 282 11.25 -1.43 -9.14
CA TRP A 282 10.52 -0.21 -8.82
C TRP A 282 10.42 0.06 -7.32
N LEU A 283 10.74 -0.93 -6.49
CA LEU A 283 10.54 -0.84 -5.06
C LEU A 283 11.72 -0.26 -4.32
N SER A 284 12.95 -0.51 -4.77
CA SER A 284 14.13 0.03 -4.08
C SER A 284 15.37 0.24 -4.96
N PRO A 285 16.11 1.34 -4.71
CA PRO A 285 15.68 2.59 -4.06
C PRO A 285 14.82 3.45 -5.00
N ARG A 286 13.90 4.26 -4.47
CA ARG A 286 13.20 5.31 -5.25
C ARG A 286 13.98 6.63 -5.16
N PRO A 287 13.96 7.49 -6.18
CA PRO A 287 14.51 8.84 -6.08
C PRO A 287 13.71 9.62 -5.02
N GLN A 288 14.38 10.53 -4.32
CA GLN A 288 13.78 11.48 -3.35
C GLN A 288 13.36 10.91 -1.98
N GLY A 289 13.88 9.74 -1.55
CA GLY A 289 13.60 9.22 -0.20
C GLY A 289 12.17 8.72 0.01
N LEU A 290 11.47 8.40 -1.08
CA LEU A 290 10.17 7.71 -1.08
C LEU A 290 10.44 6.20 -0.99
N ALA A 291 9.73 5.43 -0.15
CA ALA A 291 9.84 3.96 -0.17
C ALA A 291 8.56 3.34 -0.75
N ALA A 292 8.64 2.74 -1.93
CA ALA A 292 7.49 2.09 -2.57
C ALA A 292 6.92 0.92 -1.73
N GLU A 293 7.71 0.37 -0.81
CA GLU A 293 7.24 -0.59 0.18
C GLU A 293 6.11 -0.04 1.07
N TRP A 294 6.03 1.28 1.23
CA TRP A 294 4.95 1.94 1.96
C TRP A 294 3.57 1.85 1.28
N LEU A 295 3.49 1.43 0.01
CA LEU A 295 2.20 1.03 -0.58
C LEU A 295 1.56 -0.12 0.24
N SER A 296 2.38 -0.96 0.85
CA SER A 296 1.99 -2.10 1.70
C SER A 296 2.15 -1.78 3.19
N LEU A 297 3.31 -1.25 3.61
CA LEU A 297 3.64 -1.03 5.02
C LEU A 297 2.74 0.00 5.71
N ARG A 298 2.09 0.90 4.96
CA ARG A 298 1.15 1.86 5.56
C ARG A 298 0.01 1.18 6.32
N PHE A 299 -0.43 -0.01 5.89
CA PHE A 299 -1.46 -0.77 6.59
C PHE A 299 -0.91 -1.40 7.86
N VAL A 300 0.33 -1.89 7.82
CA VAL A 300 1.05 -2.43 8.98
C VAL A 300 1.22 -1.36 10.06
N PHE A 301 1.55 -0.12 9.66
CA PHE A 301 1.73 0.99 10.58
C PHE A 301 0.41 1.47 11.19
N GLN A 302 -0.60 1.71 10.36
CA GLN A 302 -1.85 2.35 10.79
C GLN A 302 -2.82 1.39 11.50
N THR A 303 -2.66 0.08 11.33
CA THR A 303 -3.66 -0.87 11.85
C THR A 303 -3.65 -0.94 13.37
N ILE A 304 -4.82 -0.83 13.97
CA ILE A 304 -5.08 -1.02 15.40
C ILE A 304 -6.30 -1.93 15.57
N LEU A 305 -6.35 -2.71 16.66
CA LEU A 305 -7.51 -3.51 17.00
C LEU A 305 -8.54 -2.68 17.78
N VAL A 306 -9.77 -2.59 17.28
CA VAL A 306 -10.92 -2.06 18.05
C VAL A 306 -12.06 -3.05 17.98
N ASP A 307 -12.60 -3.37 19.15
CA ASP A 307 -13.60 -4.43 19.33
C ASP A 307 -13.19 -5.74 18.64
N GLY A 308 -11.89 -6.04 18.68
CA GLY A 308 -11.29 -7.20 18.04
C GLY A 308 -11.35 -7.18 16.51
N LYS A 309 -11.37 -6.01 15.86
CA LYS A 309 -11.29 -5.84 14.40
C LYS A 309 -10.13 -4.91 14.00
N PRO A 310 -9.43 -5.19 12.89
CA PRO A 310 -8.36 -4.34 12.40
C PRO A 310 -8.95 -3.09 11.74
N HIS A 311 -8.66 -1.95 12.36
CA HIS A 311 -9.03 -0.62 11.93
C HIS A 311 -7.81 0.21 11.57
N TYR A 312 -7.99 1.24 10.75
CA TYR A 312 -6.93 2.18 10.40
C TYR A 312 -7.46 3.62 10.38
N LEU A 313 -6.54 4.58 10.40
CA LEU A 313 -6.86 6.00 10.33
C LEU A 313 -7.36 6.35 8.93
N ASN A 314 -8.68 6.33 8.74
CA ASN A 314 -9.31 6.80 7.53
C ASN A 314 -9.97 8.17 7.78
N PRO A 315 -9.43 9.26 7.22
CA PRO A 315 -10.04 10.57 7.35
C PRO A 315 -11.29 10.72 6.46
N THR A 316 -11.51 9.81 5.50
CA THR A 316 -12.63 9.87 4.55
C THR A 316 -13.44 8.57 4.52
N PRO A 317 -13.98 8.10 5.65
CA PRO A 317 -14.66 6.80 5.73
C PRO A 317 -15.92 6.71 4.87
N ASP A 318 -16.56 7.85 4.55
CA ASP A 318 -17.79 7.89 3.77
C ASP A 318 -17.57 8.20 2.27
N ALA A 319 -16.33 8.36 1.81
CA ALA A 319 -16.04 8.80 0.44
C ALA A 319 -16.23 7.71 -0.64
N GLY A 320 -17.03 6.67 -0.35
CA GLY A 320 -17.53 5.69 -1.31
C GLY A 320 -16.61 4.49 -1.60
N TYR A 321 -15.32 4.56 -1.26
CA TYR A 321 -14.35 3.49 -1.49
C TYR A 321 -13.50 3.17 -0.28
N GLY A 322 -14.08 3.08 0.90
CA GLY A 322 -13.34 2.68 2.09
C GLY A 322 -14.26 2.62 3.28
N SER A 323 -13.75 2.01 4.33
CA SER A 323 -14.34 2.09 5.66
C SER A 323 -13.19 2.40 6.62
N ASP A 324 -13.45 2.50 7.92
CA ASP A 324 -12.36 2.60 8.91
C ASP A 324 -11.75 1.25 9.25
N TRP A 325 -12.24 0.16 8.64
CA TRP A 325 -11.76 -1.20 8.90
C TRP A 325 -11.09 -1.78 7.66
N VAL A 326 -10.03 -2.57 7.86
CA VAL A 326 -9.27 -3.14 6.76
C VAL A 326 -10.02 -4.35 6.19
N GLN A 327 -10.67 -4.16 5.05
CA GLN A 327 -11.45 -5.20 4.41
C GLN A 327 -10.60 -6.18 3.60
N GLN A 328 -10.07 -7.22 4.25
CA GLN A 328 -9.32 -8.31 3.60
C GLN A 328 -10.12 -9.16 2.58
N ALA A 329 -11.44 -8.99 2.45
CA ALA A 329 -12.24 -9.69 1.43
C ALA A 329 -12.66 -8.80 0.25
N GLY A 330 -12.91 -9.44 -0.90
CA GLY A 330 -13.34 -8.71 -2.10
C GLY A 330 -12.18 -8.09 -2.87
N GLY A 331 -12.51 -7.36 -3.94
CA GLY A 331 -11.54 -6.90 -4.93
C GLY A 331 -10.80 -5.62 -4.56
N HIS A 332 -11.50 -4.66 -3.95
CA HIS A 332 -11.03 -3.28 -3.80
C HIS A 332 -10.36 -2.96 -2.47
N HIS A 333 -10.36 -3.89 -1.51
CA HIS A 333 -9.96 -3.61 -0.14
C HIS A 333 -8.94 -4.59 0.45
N ALA A 334 -8.54 -5.60 -0.33
CA ALA A 334 -7.76 -6.75 0.13
C ALA A 334 -6.38 -6.83 -0.55
N THR A 335 -5.63 -7.93 -0.35
CA THR A 335 -4.27 -8.18 -0.87
C THR A 335 -3.13 -7.44 -0.19
N ALA A 336 -3.41 -6.81 0.95
CA ALA A 336 -2.40 -6.09 1.71
C ALA A 336 -1.21 -7.00 2.05
N PHE A 337 -1.42 -8.31 2.24
CA PHE A 337 -0.41 -9.24 2.72
C PHE A 337 0.17 -10.13 1.61
N CYS A 338 -0.67 -10.85 0.86
CA CYS A 338 -0.18 -11.81 -0.14
C CYS A 338 0.69 -11.16 -1.22
N GLN A 339 0.33 -9.96 -1.67
CA GLN A 339 1.15 -9.15 -2.57
C GLN A 339 2.17 -8.33 -1.79
N GLY A 340 1.79 -7.81 -0.62
CA GLY A 340 2.63 -6.95 0.20
C GLY A 340 3.94 -7.60 0.61
N PHE A 341 3.98 -8.89 0.95
CA PHE A 341 5.24 -9.58 1.25
C PHE A 341 6.22 -9.62 0.08
N GLY A 342 5.74 -9.62 -1.16
CA GLY A 342 6.59 -9.49 -2.34
C GLY A 342 7.00 -8.04 -2.58
N ALA A 343 6.27 -7.09 -2.00
CA ALA A 343 6.38 -5.66 -2.24
C ALA A 343 7.04 -4.88 -1.10
N ILE A 344 7.83 -5.53 -0.24
CA ILE A 344 8.58 -4.90 0.84
C ILE A 344 10.01 -5.46 0.92
N GLN A 345 10.90 -4.76 1.61
CA GLN A 345 12.25 -5.27 1.84
C GLN A 345 12.26 -6.54 2.72
N PRO A 346 13.19 -7.49 2.50
CA PRO A 346 13.25 -8.74 3.26
C PRO A 346 13.24 -8.55 4.78
N GLU A 347 14.00 -7.59 5.30
CA GLU A 347 14.10 -7.30 6.74
C GLU A 347 12.78 -6.83 7.38
N ARG A 348 11.80 -6.41 6.57
CA ARG A 348 10.48 -5.95 7.05
C ARG A 348 9.43 -7.07 7.05
N LYS A 349 9.70 -8.22 6.40
CA LYS A 349 8.72 -9.31 6.24
C LYS A 349 8.27 -9.90 7.57
N ALA A 350 9.21 -10.19 8.48
CA ALA A 350 8.89 -10.68 9.82
C ALA A 350 7.97 -9.73 10.60
N ALA A 351 8.11 -8.41 10.42
CA ALA A 351 7.26 -7.40 11.06
C ALA A 351 5.84 -7.39 10.48
N MET A 352 5.73 -7.43 9.15
CA MET A 352 4.45 -7.52 8.47
C MET A 352 3.72 -8.83 8.79
N LYS A 353 4.45 -9.96 8.90
CA LYS A 353 3.92 -11.26 9.33
C LYS A 353 3.35 -11.18 10.74
N TRP A 354 4.05 -10.52 11.66
CA TRP A 354 3.54 -10.31 13.02
C TRP A 354 2.22 -9.56 13.04
N VAL A 355 2.09 -8.47 12.29
CA VAL A 355 0.81 -7.74 12.25
C VAL A 355 -0.30 -8.59 11.65
N TYR A 356 -0.02 -9.36 10.60
CA TYR A 356 -1.01 -10.31 10.06
C TYR A 356 -1.47 -11.31 11.14
N GLU A 357 -0.53 -12.01 11.77
CA GLU A 357 -0.84 -13.09 12.72
C GLU A 357 -1.52 -12.57 14.00
N GLN A 358 -1.17 -11.37 14.46
CA GLN A 358 -1.73 -10.81 15.68
C GLN A 358 -3.04 -10.05 15.46
N PHE A 359 -3.16 -9.29 14.36
CA PHE A 359 -4.28 -8.36 14.18
C PHE A 359 -5.31 -8.82 13.14
N PHE A 360 -4.89 -9.61 12.16
CA PHE A 360 -5.77 -10.00 11.04
C PHE A 360 -6.25 -11.44 11.20
N GLN A 361 -5.32 -12.39 11.23
CA GLN A 361 -5.64 -13.81 11.27
C GLN A 361 -6.68 -14.21 12.34
N PRO A 362 -6.63 -13.68 13.59
CA PRO A 362 -7.61 -14.06 14.62
C PRO A 362 -9.05 -13.61 14.31
N VAL A 363 -9.20 -12.61 13.41
CA VAL A 363 -10.48 -12.01 13.06
C VAL A 363 -11.03 -12.53 11.74
N GLU A 364 -10.16 -12.99 10.84
CA GLU A 364 -10.54 -13.42 9.48
C GLU A 364 -11.59 -14.54 9.51
N ALA A 365 -11.37 -15.53 10.38
CA ALA A 365 -12.29 -16.66 10.54
C ALA A 365 -13.67 -16.20 11.01
N LYS A 366 -13.75 -15.18 11.88
CA LYS A 366 -15.03 -14.67 12.42
C LYS A 366 -15.73 -13.74 11.45
N GLN A 367 -14.96 -12.86 10.80
CA GLN A 367 -15.49 -11.82 9.93
C GLN A 367 -15.91 -12.35 8.56
N TYR A 368 -15.25 -13.42 8.11
CA TYR A 368 -15.46 -13.97 6.79
C TYR A 368 -15.78 -15.46 6.86
N LEU A 369 -16.55 -15.93 7.85
CA LEU A 369 -16.86 -17.36 8.06
C LEU A 369 -17.13 -18.14 6.75
N GLU A 370 -18.07 -17.65 5.93
CA GLU A 370 -18.44 -18.28 4.64
C GLU A 370 -17.27 -18.36 3.66
N GLN A 371 -16.38 -17.37 3.72
CA GLN A 371 -15.23 -17.29 2.83
C GLN A 371 -14.05 -18.03 3.42
N ALA A 372 -13.62 -17.77 4.66
CA ALA A 372 -12.45 -18.30 5.37
C ALA A 372 -12.52 -19.81 5.68
N GLY A 373 -13.71 -20.40 5.78
CA GLY A 373 -13.89 -21.82 6.10
C GLY A 373 -13.63 -22.14 7.58
N ASP A 374 -13.11 -23.34 7.86
CA ASP A 374 -13.03 -23.97 9.20
C ASP A 374 -11.99 -23.35 10.16
N GLY A 375 -11.74 -22.04 10.09
CA GLY A 375 -10.80 -21.33 10.97
C GLY A 375 -9.31 -21.52 10.65
N LYS A 376 -8.99 -22.12 9.49
CA LYS A 376 -7.61 -22.22 9.00
C LYS A 376 -7.10 -20.85 8.52
N PRO A 377 -5.78 -20.59 8.55
CA PRO A 377 -5.21 -19.35 8.02
C PRO A 377 -5.61 -19.17 6.55
N THR A 378 -6.06 -17.98 6.18
CA THR A 378 -6.50 -17.71 4.81
C THR A 378 -5.33 -17.37 3.89
N TYR A 379 -4.20 -16.95 4.45
CA TYR A 379 -3.04 -16.41 3.73
C TYR A 379 -3.44 -15.26 2.79
N ASP A 380 -4.43 -14.45 3.19
CA ASP A 380 -5.00 -13.35 2.39
C ASP A 380 -5.67 -13.82 1.07
N ILE A 381 -6.15 -15.07 1.07
CA ILE A 381 -6.90 -15.70 -0.04
C ILE A 381 -8.38 -15.79 0.36
N PHE A 382 -9.18 -14.85 -0.15
CA PHE A 382 -10.62 -14.77 0.07
C PHE A 382 -11.40 -15.05 -1.21
N THR A 383 -12.04 -14.05 -1.81
CA THR A 383 -12.99 -14.24 -2.92
C THR A 383 -12.33 -14.44 -4.29
N TYR A 384 -11.03 -14.16 -4.41
CA TYR A 384 -10.29 -14.21 -5.67
C TYR A 384 -9.18 -15.27 -5.61
N PRO A 385 -9.29 -16.36 -6.39
CA PRO A 385 -8.44 -17.54 -6.21
C PRO A 385 -7.00 -17.32 -6.70
N HIS A 386 -6.78 -16.41 -7.65
CA HIS A 386 -5.43 -16.10 -8.15
C HIS A 386 -4.49 -15.60 -7.05
N ARG A 387 -5.01 -15.11 -5.91
CA ARG A 387 -4.17 -14.67 -4.79
C ARG A 387 -3.34 -15.79 -4.18
N ALA A 388 -3.77 -17.04 -4.33
CA ALA A 388 -2.99 -18.20 -3.92
C ALA A 388 -1.60 -18.24 -4.57
N LEU A 389 -1.48 -17.74 -5.80
CA LEU A 389 -0.21 -17.54 -6.47
C LEU A 389 0.70 -16.61 -5.66
N PHE A 390 0.21 -15.41 -5.34
CA PHE A 390 0.99 -14.44 -4.58
C PHE A 390 1.33 -14.97 -3.18
N SER A 391 0.40 -15.62 -2.50
CA SER A 391 0.66 -16.21 -1.18
C SER A 391 1.72 -17.30 -1.25
N LEU A 392 1.66 -18.21 -2.23
CA LEU A 392 2.70 -19.24 -2.33
C LEU A 392 4.07 -18.62 -2.62
N VAL A 393 4.15 -17.67 -3.55
CA VAL A 393 5.42 -17.05 -3.97
C VAL A 393 6.02 -16.16 -2.88
N ASN A 394 5.21 -15.31 -2.25
CA ASN A 394 5.73 -14.20 -1.46
C ASN A 394 5.75 -14.44 0.05
N TRP A 395 4.87 -15.31 0.57
CA TRP A 395 4.64 -15.39 2.01
C TRP A 395 5.90 -15.89 2.76
N PRO A 396 6.31 -15.33 3.88
CA PRO A 396 7.53 -15.77 4.56
C PRO A 396 7.25 -17.01 5.43
N PHE A 397 7.28 -18.22 4.86
CA PHE A 397 7.02 -19.48 5.59
C PHE A 397 8.06 -19.68 6.70
N ASP A 398 9.34 -19.54 6.34
CA ASP A 398 10.47 -19.89 7.21
C ASP A 398 10.91 -18.76 8.15
N GLU A 399 10.26 -17.59 8.08
CA GLU A 399 10.55 -16.49 9.00
C GLU A 399 9.56 -16.49 10.15
N ALA A 400 10.05 -16.50 11.38
CA ALA A 400 9.21 -16.24 12.54
C ALA A 400 8.69 -14.79 12.51
N ALA A 401 7.42 -14.60 12.85
CA ALA A 401 6.85 -13.28 13.07
C ALA A 401 7.62 -12.54 14.18
N LYS A 402 7.92 -11.26 13.97
CA LYS A 402 8.63 -10.41 14.94
C LYS A 402 7.89 -9.10 15.14
N ASN A 403 7.77 -8.66 16.39
CA ASN A 403 7.10 -7.41 16.70
C ASN A 403 7.73 -6.24 15.91
N PRO A 404 6.93 -5.41 15.19
CA PRO A 404 7.44 -4.33 14.37
C PRO A 404 8.25 -3.26 15.10
N ASP A 405 8.21 -3.19 16.43
CA ASP A 405 8.89 -2.18 17.26
C ASP A 405 10.37 -1.94 16.89
N LYS A 406 11.06 -3.02 16.47
CA LYS A 406 12.48 -3.00 16.09
C LYS A 406 12.72 -2.99 14.58
N TYR A 407 11.66 -3.07 13.80
CA TYR A 407 11.69 -3.30 12.36
C TYR A 407 10.87 -2.29 11.59
N LEU A 408 10.23 -1.30 12.21
CA LEU A 408 9.59 -0.18 11.55
C LEU A 408 9.85 1.09 12.35
N PRO A 409 9.99 2.25 11.69
CA PRO A 409 9.93 3.53 12.40
C PRO A 409 8.58 3.66 13.10
N LYS A 410 8.55 4.36 14.23
CA LYS A 410 7.33 4.65 15.01
C LYS A 410 6.69 5.99 14.69
N ALA A 411 7.35 6.79 13.86
CA ALA A 411 6.80 8.00 13.28
C ALA A 411 7.18 8.02 11.80
N ILE A 412 6.22 8.32 10.92
CA ILE A 412 6.41 8.39 9.47
C ILE A 412 5.75 9.64 8.92
N GLY A 413 6.35 10.24 7.89
CA GLY A 413 5.89 11.50 7.32
C GLY A 413 5.87 11.46 5.80
N ASP A 414 4.69 11.68 5.25
CA ASP A 414 4.44 12.00 3.85
C ASP A 414 4.48 13.53 3.69
N ARG A 415 5.61 14.06 3.22
CA ARG A 415 5.80 15.51 3.05
C ARG A 415 5.16 16.00 1.75
N HIS A 416 4.98 15.12 0.78
CA HIS A 416 4.35 15.44 -0.48
C HIS A 416 2.84 15.67 -0.32
N GLN A 417 2.16 14.70 0.29
CA GLN A 417 0.72 14.70 0.54
C GLN A 417 0.35 15.27 1.93
N GLY A 418 1.33 15.58 2.77
CA GLY A 418 1.11 16.20 4.08
C GLY A 418 0.41 15.29 5.09
N HIS A 419 0.71 14.00 5.07
CA HIS A 419 0.16 13.01 6.01
C HIS A 419 1.25 12.49 6.94
N PHE A 420 1.08 12.67 8.25
CA PHE A 420 2.06 12.30 9.26
C PHE A 420 1.42 11.38 10.27
N LEU A 421 2.12 10.32 10.62
CA LEU A 421 1.63 9.29 11.54
C LEU A 421 2.64 9.07 12.66
N PHE A 422 2.11 8.91 13.86
CA PHE A 422 2.86 8.65 15.09
C PHE A 422 2.24 7.45 15.79
N ARG A 423 3.06 6.53 16.29
CA ARG A 423 2.61 5.32 16.98
C ARG A 423 3.51 4.99 18.16
N ASN A 424 2.93 4.64 19.30
CA ASN A 424 3.73 4.32 20.50
C ASN A 424 4.32 2.90 20.48
N ARG A 425 3.55 1.90 20.05
CA ARG A 425 3.91 0.47 20.07
C ARG A 425 3.02 -0.37 19.15
N TRP A 426 3.37 -1.64 18.94
CA TRP A 426 2.49 -2.66 18.35
C TRP A 426 2.24 -3.74 19.39
N GLN A 427 1.06 -3.78 19.98
CA GLN A 427 0.72 -4.73 21.03
C GLN A 427 -0.73 -5.20 20.91
N ASP A 428 -1.69 -4.28 21.05
CA ASP A 428 -3.12 -4.62 21.18
C ASP A 428 -4.03 -3.40 20.88
N GLY A 429 -5.29 -3.45 21.30
CA GLY A 429 -6.26 -2.37 21.09
C GLY A 429 -6.05 -1.11 21.94
N ASP A 430 -5.14 -1.17 22.92
CA ASP A 430 -4.71 -0.01 23.69
C ASP A 430 -3.47 0.67 23.10
N ASP A 431 -3.02 0.25 21.91
CA ASP A 431 -2.04 0.99 21.13
C ASP A 431 -2.56 2.40 20.82
N THR A 432 -1.65 3.36 20.70
CA THR A 432 -1.99 4.74 20.32
C THR A 432 -1.38 5.05 18.96
N VAL A 433 -2.23 5.46 18.01
CA VAL A 433 -1.85 5.96 16.69
C VAL A 433 -2.47 7.35 16.50
N VAL A 434 -1.63 8.33 16.17
CA VAL A 434 -2.03 9.71 15.87
C VAL A 434 -1.74 9.98 14.40
N GLY A 435 -2.77 10.37 13.64
CA GLY A 435 -2.63 10.85 12.27
C GLY A 435 -2.87 12.34 12.17
N VAL A 436 -2.00 13.04 11.45
CA VAL A 436 -2.07 14.48 11.19
C VAL A 436 -2.08 14.70 9.68
N LEU A 437 -3.11 15.37 9.18
CA LEU A 437 -3.38 15.56 7.76
C LEU A 437 -3.45 17.04 7.39
N TYR A 438 -2.38 17.52 6.77
CA TYR A 438 -2.30 18.85 6.20
C TYR A 438 -2.74 18.89 4.73
N GLY A 439 -2.52 17.81 3.99
CA GLY A 439 -2.88 17.72 2.57
C GLY A 439 -4.04 16.77 2.34
N HIS A 440 -4.98 17.19 1.51
CA HIS A 440 -6.05 16.33 1.02
C HIS A 440 -6.65 16.98 -0.22
N ARG A 441 -7.27 16.20 -1.09
CA ARG A 441 -7.94 16.75 -2.26
C ARG A 441 -9.03 17.76 -1.83
N SER A 442 -9.03 18.93 -2.46
CA SER A 442 -9.76 20.12 -2.01
C SER A 442 -11.25 20.16 -2.40
N ASP A 443 -11.75 19.19 -3.16
CA ASP A 443 -13.12 19.17 -3.68
C ASP A 443 -14.09 18.29 -2.88
N GLU A 444 -13.70 17.84 -1.68
CA GLU A 444 -14.60 17.09 -0.82
C GLU A 444 -15.69 18.00 -0.23
N LYS A 445 -16.94 17.57 -0.40
CA LYS A 445 -18.13 18.25 0.14
C LYS A 445 -18.27 18.11 1.67
N LYS A 446 -17.47 17.26 2.29
CA LYS A 446 -17.52 16.95 3.72
C LYS A 446 -16.25 17.46 4.41
N PRO A 447 -16.34 17.98 5.64
CA PRO A 447 -15.18 18.23 6.47
C PRO A 447 -14.37 16.95 6.67
N VAL A 448 -13.06 17.04 6.49
CA VAL A 448 -12.11 15.94 6.68
C VAL A 448 -11.45 16.15 8.05
N PRO A 449 -11.54 15.21 9.01
CA PRO A 449 -10.81 15.31 10.26
C PRO A 449 -9.31 15.30 10.01
N ARG A 450 -8.63 16.33 10.49
CA ARG A 450 -7.19 16.54 10.21
C ARG A 450 -6.26 16.07 11.30
N ILE A 451 -6.76 15.88 12.52
CA ILE A 451 -6.03 15.14 13.54
C ILE A 451 -6.95 14.06 14.05
N MET A 452 -6.55 12.83 13.79
CA MET A 452 -7.25 11.63 14.25
C MET A 452 -6.39 10.93 15.28
N VAL A 453 -7.00 10.49 16.37
CA VAL A 453 -6.32 9.77 17.43
C VAL A 453 -7.08 8.49 17.69
N TRP A 454 -6.38 7.36 17.58
CA TRP A 454 -6.83 6.09 18.12
C TRP A 454 -5.94 5.77 19.30
N GLY A 455 -6.52 5.42 20.44
CA GLY A 455 -5.74 5.15 21.66
C GLY A 455 -6.61 4.68 22.80
N LEU A 456 -6.09 3.74 23.60
CA LEU A 456 -6.76 3.19 24.79
C LEU A 456 -8.19 2.67 24.51
N GLY A 457 -8.38 2.05 23.34
CA GLY A 457 -9.67 1.54 22.86
C GLY A 457 -10.65 2.60 22.34
N GLN A 458 -10.19 3.81 22.02
CA GLN A 458 -11.06 4.91 21.59
C GLN A 458 -10.61 5.54 20.29
N ARG A 459 -11.60 6.04 19.53
CA ARG A 459 -11.40 6.86 18.35
C ARG A 459 -11.85 8.29 18.62
N LEU A 460 -10.95 9.23 18.38
CA LEU A 460 -11.13 10.65 18.60
C LEU A 460 -10.70 11.45 17.35
N THR A 461 -11.22 12.67 17.24
CA THR A 461 -10.72 13.74 16.40
C THR A 461 -10.41 14.94 17.28
N PHE A 462 -9.30 15.63 17.03
CA PHE A 462 -8.83 16.70 17.91
C PHE A 462 -8.46 17.95 17.13
N CYS A 463 -8.96 19.12 17.54
CA CYS A 463 -8.76 20.37 16.79
C CYS A 463 -9.25 20.29 15.32
N ASP A 464 -9.11 21.41 14.59
CA ASP A 464 -9.29 21.45 13.14
C ASP A 464 -8.23 22.37 12.53
N ILE A 465 -7.04 21.82 12.29
CA ILE A 465 -5.91 22.57 11.69
C ILE A 465 -6.22 22.94 10.24
N LYS A 466 -5.61 23.99 9.71
CA LYS A 466 -5.88 24.39 8.33
C LYS A 466 -5.22 23.48 7.30
N SER A 467 -5.92 23.25 6.19
CA SER A 467 -5.32 22.65 4.98
C SER A 467 -4.12 23.46 4.51
N ALA A 468 -3.02 22.79 4.20
CA ALA A 468 -1.82 23.42 3.66
C ALA A 468 -1.66 23.24 2.14
N VAL A 469 -2.70 22.75 1.45
CA VAL A 469 -2.66 22.45 0.01
C VAL A 469 -2.34 23.71 -0.80
N THR A 470 -1.29 23.66 -1.61
CA THR A 470 -0.80 24.79 -2.42
C THR A 470 -1.26 24.74 -3.87
N THR A 471 -1.55 23.54 -4.39
CA THR A 471 -1.91 23.33 -5.79
C THR A 471 -3.21 22.54 -5.91
N GLY A 472 -4.27 23.22 -6.36
CA GLY A 472 -5.57 22.69 -6.79
C GLY A 472 -5.95 21.27 -6.33
N LYS A 473 -6.18 20.37 -7.29
CA LYS A 473 -6.69 19.00 -7.08
C LYS A 473 -5.62 17.99 -6.65
N SER A 474 -4.34 18.34 -6.66
CA SER A 474 -3.23 17.40 -6.45
C SER A 474 -2.94 17.08 -4.98
N GLY A 475 -3.59 17.74 -4.02
CA GLY A 475 -3.39 17.48 -2.59
C GLY A 475 -2.01 17.88 -2.03
N GLN A 476 -1.10 18.35 -2.89
CA GLN A 476 0.25 18.76 -2.52
C GLN A 476 0.22 19.94 -1.56
N ILE A 477 1.04 19.85 -0.50
CA ILE A 477 1.07 20.86 0.55
C ILE A 477 2.19 21.89 0.37
N SER A 478 2.09 22.94 1.18
CA SER A 478 3.18 23.88 1.46
C SER A 478 4.38 23.13 2.01
N ALA A 479 5.58 23.69 1.81
CA ALA A 479 6.80 23.11 2.35
C ALA A 479 6.67 22.84 3.86
N VAL A 480 7.03 21.61 4.25
CA VAL A 480 7.08 21.19 5.65
C VAL A 480 8.20 21.96 6.33
N LYS A 481 7.85 22.86 7.24
CA LYS A 481 8.82 23.71 7.97
C LYS A 481 9.59 22.90 9.00
N THR A 482 8.94 21.92 9.61
CA THR A 482 9.56 21.06 10.61
C THR A 482 8.97 19.66 10.54
N TRP A 483 9.84 18.66 10.52
CA TRP A 483 9.54 17.26 10.77
C TRP A 483 10.63 16.71 11.68
N LYS A 484 10.29 16.45 12.94
CA LYS A 484 11.20 15.96 13.98
C LYS A 484 10.61 14.70 14.63
N PRO A 485 10.72 13.52 13.99
CA PRO A 485 10.32 12.27 14.60
C PRO A 485 11.29 11.88 15.73
N ALA A 486 10.81 11.09 16.70
CA ALA A 486 11.58 10.53 17.80
C ALA A 486 11.50 8.99 17.83
N ALA A 487 12.47 8.35 18.49
CA ALA A 487 12.61 6.90 18.50
C ALA A 487 11.47 6.15 19.20
N ASP A 488 10.79 6.78 20.15
CA ASP A 488 9.63 6.23 20.87
C ASP A 488 8.31 6.44 20.13
N GLY A 489 8.34 7.04 18.93
CA GLY A 489 7.16 7.39 18.14
C GLY A 489 6.62 8.78 18.40
N SER A 490 7.17 9.51 19.37
CA SER A 490 6.89 10.93 19.55
C SER A 490 7.37 11.72 18.33
N GLY A 491 6.96 12.98 18.23
CA GLY A 491 7.56 13.90 17.27
C GLY A 491 6.79 15.19 17.08
N ILE A 492 7.34 16.03 16.22
CA ILE A 492 6.80 17.35 15.92
C ILE A 492 6.69 17.53 14.41
N VAL A 493 5.55 18.06 13.97
CA VAL A 493 5.33 18.51 12.61
C VAL A 493 4.86 19.96 12.59
N ALA A 494 5.39 20.76 11.66
CA ALA A 494 4.92 22.12 11.41
C ALA A 494 4.77 22.36 9.91
N VAL A 495 3.56 22.74 9.51
CA VAL A 495 3.22 23.09 8.12
C VAL A 495 2.36 24.34 8.14
N GLY A 496 2.71 25.32 7.30
CA GLY A 496 1.98 26.59 7.24
C GLY A 496 2.01 27.34 8.58
N THR A 497 0.82 27.59 9.14
CA THR A 497 0.59 28.33 10.39
C THR A 497 0.30 27.44 11.59
N SER A 498 0.29 26.12 11.42
CA SER A 498 -0.11 25.16 12.45
C SER A 498 1.02 24.17 12.73
N THR A 499 1.24 23.86 14.00
CA THR A 499 2.20 22.84 14.44
C THR A 499 1.53 21.87 15.40
N VAL A 500 1.87 20.59 15.25
CA VAL A 500 1.39 19.50 16.09
C VAL A 500 2.60 18.80 16.70
N GLY A 501 2.55 18.59 18.01
CA GLY A 501 3.49 17.77 18.77
C GLY A 501 2.78 16.55 19.35
N VAL A 502 3.38 15.38 19.23
CA VAL A 502 2.94 14.13 19.86
C VAL A 502 4.04 13.63 20.77
N ASP A 503 3.70 13.29 22.02
CA ASP A 503 4.62 12.80 23.04
C ASP A 503 4.08 11.51 23.68
N PHE A 504 4.86 10.43 23.53
CA PHE A 504 4.64 9.11 24.12
C PHE A 504 5.64 8.78 25.23
N SER A 505 6.49 9.73 25.64
CA SER A 505 7.51 9.52 26.69
C SER A 505 6.91 9.30 28.08
N ARG A 506 5.62 9.62 28.25
CA ARG A 506 4.89 9.64 29.54
C ARG A 506 5.44 10.64 30.55
N SER A 507 6.33 11.55 30.14
CA SER A 507 6.87 12.60 31.01
C SER A 507 5.80 13.54 31.55
N SER A 508 4.67 13.67 30.85
CA SER A 508 3.52 14.44 31.29
C SER A 508 2.70 13.76 32.40
N GLY A 509 2.90 12.46 32.63
CA GLY A 509 2.03 11.63 33.48
C GLY A 509 0.82 11.05 32.74
N ALA A 510 0.66 11.34 31.45
CA ALA A 510 -0.34 10.72 30.57
C ALA A 510 0.29 9.61 29.70
N ASP A 511 -0.51 8.66 29.22
CA ASP A 511 -0.10 7.63 28.26
C ASP A 511 0.30 8.23 26.90
N ALA A 512 -0.38 9.30 26.49
CA ALA A 512 -0.02 10.13 25.34
C ALA A 512 -0.40 11.60 25.59
N LEU A 513 0.40 12.51 25.03
CA LEU A 513 0.16 13.94 25.01
C LEU A 513 0.21 14.44 23.56
N ILE A 514 -0.85 15.09 23.11
CA ILE A 514 -0.95 15.71 21.78
C ILE A 514 -1.17 17.21 21.99
N VAL A 515 -0.36 18.03 21.32
CA VAL A 515 -0.38 19.49 21.45
C VAL A 515 -0.54 20.11 20.06
N VAL A 516 -1.41 21.10 19.94
CA VAL A 516 -1.55 21.92 18.73
C VAL A 516 -1.35 23.39 19.09
N VAL A 517 -0.53 24.08 18.29
CA VAL A 517 -0.33 25.53 18.35
C VAL A 517 -0.51 26.11 16.96
N GLY A 518 -1.18 27.26 16.86
CA GLY A 518 -1.44 27.95 15.60
C GLY A 518 -2.90 27.96 15.19
N GLU A 519 -3.17 28.16 13.90
CA GLU A 519 -4.53 28.20 13.36
C GLU A 519 -5.24 26.85 13.57
N GLY A 520 -6.45 26.87 14.14
CA GLY A 520 -7.20 25.65 14.44
C GLY A 520 -6.89 24.99 15.79
N ALA A 521 -5.95 25.52 16.57
CA ALA A 521 -5.66 25.07 17.94
C ALA A 521 -6.85 25.36 18.88
N THR A 522 -7.74 24.39 19.04
CA THR A 522 -8.95 24.50 19.86
C THR A 522 -9.06 23.31 20.80
N GLY A 523 -9.78 23.46 21.92
CA GLY A 523 -10.07 22.34 22.82
C GLY A 523 -11.13 21.37 22.27
N ALA A 524 -11.48 21.47 20.99
CA ALA A 524 -12.55 20.69 20.38
C ALA A 524 -12.13 19.22 20.27
N LEU A 525 -12.99 18.35 20.79
CA LEU A 525 -12.82 16.90 20.76
C LEU A 525 -14.08 16.29 20.15
N GLY A 526 -13.91 15.53 19.08
CA GLY A 526 -14.96 14.74 18.43
C GLY A 526 -14.67 13.25 18.58
N GLY A 527 -15.71 12.41 18.52
CA GLY A 527 -15.61 10.97 18.79
C GLY A 527 -15.29 10.68 20.26
N GLY A 528 -15.97 9.70 20.87
CA GLY A 528 -15.69 9.28 22.26
C GLY A 528 -15.74 10.37 23.34
N SER A 529 -16.25 11.57 23.05
CA SER A 529 -16.27 12.72 23.94
C SER A 529 -17.19 12.43 25.12
N GLY A 530 -16.60 12.18 26.29
CA GLY A 530 -17.30 11.72 27.49
C GLY A 530 -16.62 10.54 28.18
N SER A 531 -15.60 9.95 27.55
CA SER A 531 -14.77 8.97 28.24
C SER A 531 -13.84 9.62 29.26
N SER A 532 -13.59 8.93 30.36
CA SER A 532 -12.58 9.33 31.35
C SER A 532 -11.13 9.12 30.88
N LYS A 533 -10.92 8.60 29.66
CA LYS A 533 -9.60 8.25 29.12
C LYS A 533 -9.01 9.36 28.25
N ALA A 534 -9.80 10.36 27.86
CA ALA A 534 -9.39 11.44 26.99
C ALA A 534 -9.81 12.80 27.56
N LYS A 535 -8.87 13.75 27.66
CA LYS A 535 -9.16 15.11 28.12
C LYS A 535 -8.50 16.13 27.21
N ALA A 536 -9.32 17.01 26.63
CA ALA A 536 -8.88 18.16 25.87
C ALA A 536 -9.02 19.45 26.71
N THR A 537 -8.01 20.31 26.65
CA THR A 537 -7.99 21.63 27.31
C THR A 537 -7.29 22.66 26.43
N THR A 538 -7.52 23.94 26.69
CA THR A 538 -6.75 25.03 26.10
C THR A 538 -6.04 25.83 27.19
N VAL A 539 -4.82 26.26 26.89
CA VAL A 539 -4.01 27.10 27.77
C VAL A 539 -3.45 28.26 26.97
N GLN A 540 -3.51 29.47 27.53
CA GLN A 540 -2.85 30.64 26.95
C GLN A 540 -1.46 30.80 27.60
N ALA A 541 -0.40 30.83 26.79
CA ALA A 541 0.96 31.09 27.23
C ALA A 541 1.72 31.84 26.13
N GLY A 542 2.53 32.85 26.48
CA GLY A 542 3.32 33.60 25.50
C GLY A 542 2.50 34.27 24.38
N GLY A 543 1.24 34.63 24.65
CA GLY A 543 0.31 35.18 23.65
C GLY A 543 -0.14 34.17 22.60
N LYS A 544 0.04 32.87 22.84
CA LYS A 544 -0.41 31.77 21.98
C LYS A 544 -1.39 30.87 22.72
N THR A 545 -2.31 30.30 21.96
CA THR A 545 -3.19 29.23 22.43
C THR A 545 -2.53 27.89 22.18
N PHE A 546 -2.39 27.10 23.24
CA PHE A 546 -2.00 25.70 23.22
C PHE A 546 -3.25 24.86 23.43
N ALA A 547 -3.65 24.11 22.40
CA ALA A 547 -4.66 23.07 22.57
C ALA A 547 -3.95 21.77 22.96
N ILE A 548 -4.41 21.15 24.04
CA ILE A 548 -3.76 20.00 24.67
C ILE A 548 -4.76 18.87 24.81
N LEU A 549 -4.45 17.71 24.25
CA LEU A 549 -5.14 16.45 24.45
C LEU A 549 -4.22 15.49 25.23
N THR A 550 -4.75 14.91 26.30
CA THR A 550 -4.10 13.83 27.04
C THR A 550 -4.92 12.55 26.95
N LEU A 551 -4.25 11.43 26.72
CA LEU A 551 -4.82 10.08 26.89
C LEU A 551 -4.25 9.45 28.14
N SER A 552 -5.09 8.89 29.01
CA SER A 552 -4.65 8.28 30.26
C SER A 552 -5.62 7.19 30.72
N ASN A 553 -5.10 6.08 31.25
CA ASN A 553 -5.90 5.16 32.06
C ASN A 553 -6.09 5.63 33.52
N GLY A 554 -5.38 6.70 33.92
CA GLY A 554 -5.45 7.29 35.26
C GLY A 554 -5.93 8.73 35.26
N ALA A 555 -5.56 9.48 36.29
CA ALA A 555 -5.85 10.90 36.36
C ALA A 555 -5.13 11.66 35.24
N HIS A 556 -5.84 12.61 34.62
CA HIS A 556 -5.24 13.49 33.63
C HIS A 556 -4.43 14.59 34.31
N PRO A 557 -3.14 14.78 33.95
CA PRO A 557 -2.33 15.88 34.47
C PRO A 557 -2.96 17.23 34.08
N GLU A 558 -2.86 18.21 34.97
CA GLU A 558 -3.33 19.57 34.71
C GLU A 558 -2.32 20.31 33.82
N ALA A 559 -2.82 21.01 32.79
CA ALA A 559 -2.01 21.88 31.94
C ALA A 559 -1.99 23.30 32.49
N LYS A 560 -0.80 23.87 32.74
CA LYS A 560 -0.62 25.19 33.35
C LYS A 560 0.33 26.06 32.55
N ALA A 561 -0.05 27.32 32.34
CA ALA A 561 0.88 28.30 31.78
C ALA A 561 1.99 28.61 32.79
N THR A 562 3.24 28.66 32.33
CA THR A 562 4.41 29.09 33.09
C THR A 562 5.25 30.01 32.20
N GLY A 563 4.97 31.31 32.27
CA GLY A 563 5.56 32.29 31.36
C GLY A 563 5.06 32.12 29.92
N ASP A 564 5.98 31.89 28.99
CA ASP A 564 5.72 31.63 27.57
C ASP A 564 5.52 30.14 27.25
N GLN A 565 5.61 29.28 28.26
CA GLN A 565 5.51 27.82 28.13
C GLN A 565 4.26 27.26 28.80
N VAL A 566 3.92 26.03 28.46
CA VAL A 566 2.90 25.23 29.16
C VAL A 566 3.57 24.02 29.81
N VAL A 567 3.25 23.79 31.08
CA VAL A 567 3.68 22.60 31.84
C VAL A 567 2.49 21.65 31.98
N VAL A 568 2.69 20.39 31.65
CA VAL A 568 1.73 19.30 31.85
C VAL A 568 2.46 18.19 32.60
N GLY A 569 2.16 18.02 33.89
CA GLY A 569 2.93 17.12 34.76
C GLY A 569 4.43 17.43 34.72
N GLY A 570 5.25 16.46 34.32
CA GLY A 570 6.70 16.63 34.20
C GLY A 570 7.18 17.09 32.81
N GLN A 571 6.28 17.41 31.87
CA GLN A 571 6.62 17.86 30.51
C GLN A 571 6.48 19.36 30.38
N THR A 572 7.46 20.02 29.77
CA THR A 572 7.41 21.44 29.42
C THR A 572 7.31 21.60 27.91
N ILE A 573 6.39 22.46 27.49
CA ILE A 573 6.00 22.66 26.10
C ILE A 573 6.21 24.13 25.76
N GLY A 574 7.02 24.41 24.74
CA GLY A 574 7.25 25.75 24.23
C GLY A 574 6.84 25.90 22.77
N PHE A 575 6.94 27.12 22.25
CA PHE A 575 6.80 27.43 20.83
C PHE A 575 7.89 28.43 20.43
N ASP A 576 8.78 28.03 19.51
CA ASP A 576 9.97 28.82 19.13
C ASP A 576 9.70 29.86 18.03
N GLY A 577 8.42 30.09 17.69
CA GLY A 577 8.01 30.91 16.55
C GLY A 577 7.76 30.12 15.27
N THR A 578 8.28 28.88 15.18
CA THR A 578 8.12 27.99 14.02
C THR A 578 7.43 26.69 14.38
N ALA A 579 7.84 26.05 15.48
CA ALA A 579 7.36 24.73 15.89
C ALA A 579 7.21 24.63 17.41
N ILE A 580 6.43 23.64 17.85
CA ILE A 580 6.40 23.22 19.25
C ILE A 580 7.77 22.69 19.66
N THR A 581 8.16 22.91 20.91
CA THR A 581 9.30 22.26 21.55
C THR A 581 8.84 21.47 22.77
N PHE A 582 9.45 20.30 22.95
CA PHE A 582 9.24 19.43 24.12
C PHE A 582 10.56 19.36 24.89
N SER A 583 10.53 19.62 26.21
CA SER A 583 11.75 19.58 27.03
C SER A 583 12.30 18.15 27.20
N LYS A 584 11.46 17.13 27.08
CA LYS A 584 11.84 15.71 27.13
C LYS A 584 11.33 14.99 25.90
N LEU A 585 11.96 15.25 24.77
CA LEU A 585 11.75 14.46 23.55
C LEU A 585 12.88 13.43 23.44
N VAL A 586 12.52 12.18 23.18
CA VAL A 586 13.51 11.13 22.91
C VAL A 586 14.29 11.50 21.64
N GLY A 587 15.54 11.02 21.53
CA GLY A 587 16.38 11.22 20.35
C GLY A 587 15.74 10.69 19.04
N PRO A 588 16.35 10.98 17.89
CA PRO A 588 15.81 10.61 16.58
C PRO A 588 15.67 9.09 16.43
N PRO A 589 14.79 8.60 15.53
CA PRO A 589 14.65 7.18 15.24
C PRO A 589 15.97 6.55 14.81
N THR A 590 16.23 5.33 15.28
CA THR A 590 17.38 4.52 14.86
C THR A 590 17.10 3.71 13.59
N ILE A 591 15.83 3.54 13.25
CA ILE A 591 15.36 2.84 12.07
C ILE A 591 15.05 3.89 11.00
N ALA A 592 15.65 3.74 9.81
CA ALA A 592 15.36 4.59 8.68
C ALA A 592 13.86 4.52 8.30
N GLN A 593 13.32 5.70 7.96
CA GLN A 593 11.94 5.88 7.46
C GLN A 593 11.79 5.39 6.03
#